data_AF-A0A7S0E4V1-F1
#
_entry.id   AF-A0A7S0E4V1-F1
#
_cell.length_a   1.000
_cell.length_b   1.000
_cell.length_c   1.000
_cell.angle_alpha   90.00
_cell.angle_beta   90.00
_cell.angle_gamma   90.00
#
_symmetry.space_group_name_H-M   'P 1'
#
loop_
_entity.id
_entity.type
_entity.pdbx_description
1 polymer ?
#
loop_
_entity_poly.entity_id
_entity_poly.type
_entity_poly.pdbx_seq_one_letter_code
_entity_poly.pdbx_strand_id
1 'polypeptide(L)'
;MLLCLLVAATTSALQLPQGRSNVGRRTALGLASVVVTAPALPSFAASPTDLQVATPRTVPFVLIGAGGVGSALLRTITDSRVFHADRYGIRLSALAVCDSSAAVLATTGAGSELSDKALAALIAHKAAGGKLATLRGVSVQSPREQPAEAFLLSLVERYAAEAPEAIIIDCSASSATVPALVLAARRLRVVSANKKPFADSSMDSFLSLARSPSSPARVRYEATVGAGLPVVDTLSP
;
A
#
# COMPACT_ATOMS: atom_id res chain seq x y z
N MET A 1 -5.34 -8.60 4.88
CA MET A 1 -4.03 -8.74 4.20
C MET A 1 -3.63 -7.53 3.37
N LEU A 2 -4.45 -7.02 2.43
CA LEU A 2 -4.08 -5.82 1.64
C LEU A 2 -3.70 -4.61 2.53
N LEU A 3 -4.42 -4.43 3.64
CA LEU A 3 -4.06 -3.47 4.68
C LEU A 3 -2.72 -3.78 5.35
N CYS A 4 -2.42 -5.05 5.64
CA CYS A 4 -1.12 -5.45 6.19
C CYS A 4 0.03 -5.14 5.21
N LEU A 5 -0.18 -5.37 3.90
CA LEU A 5 0.78 -5.01 2.86
C LEU A 5 0.97 -3.50 2.78
N LEU A 6 -0.12 -2.75 2.92
CA LEU A 6 -0.09 -1.28 2.95
C LEU A 6 0.69 -0.78 4.16
N VAL A 7 0.42 -1.32 5.36
CA VAL A 7 1.16 -1.02 6.59
C VAL A 7 2.64 -1.41 6.44
N ALA A 8 2.95 -2.58 5.91
CA ALA A 8 4.33 -3.01 5.64
C ALA A 8 5.05 -2.12 4.60
N ALA A 9 4.31 -1.57 3.63
CA ALA A 9 4.85 -0.58 2.70
C ALA A 9 5.18 0.76 3.36
N THR A 10 4.66 1.02 4.57
CA THR A 10 4.97 2.24 5.32
C THR A 10 6.24 2.14 6.17
N THR A 11 6.71 0.93 6.50
CA THR A 11 7.76 0.68 7.53
C THR A 11 9.16 0.48 6.97
N SER A 12 9.33 0.30 5.65
CA SER A 12 10.62 -0.03 5.03
C SER A 12 11.66 1.12 4.96
N ALA A 13 11.65 2.04 5.94
CA ALA A 13 12.70 3.04 6.18
C ALA A 13 13.53 2.76 7.45
N LEU A 14 13.21 1.72 8.24
CA LEU A 14 14.06 1.32 9.37
C LEU A 14 15.10 0.28 8.92
N GLN A 15 16.28 0.78 8.60
CA GLN A 15 17.51 0.00 8.53
C GLN A 15 17.78 -0.58 9.93
N LEU A 16 17.49 -1.86 10.15
CA LEU A 16 18.00 -2.56 11.33
C LEU A 16 19.54 -2.59 11.25
N PRO A 17 20.27 -2.30 12.34
CA PRO A 17 21.73 -2.29 12.31
C PRO A 17 22.23 -3.71 11.98
N GLN A 18 22.87 -3.83 10.83
CA GLN A 18 23.57 -5.05 10.41
C GLN A 18 24.78 -5.25 11.32
N GLY A 19 24.62 -6.10 12.34
CA GLY A 19 25.73 -6.61 13.14
C GLY A 19 26.64 -7.44 12.24
N ARG A 20 27.85 -6.92 11.97
CA ARG A 20 28.89 -7.66 11.25
C ARG A 20 29.33 -8.85 12.10
N SER A 21 28.99 -10.08 11.71
CA SER A 21 29.64 -11.29 12.23
C SER A 21 30.63 -11.83 11.20
N ASN A 22 31.93 -11.72 11.49
CA ASN A 22 33.00 -12.43 10.79
C ASN A 22 32.87 -13.93 11.09
N VAL A 23 32.59 -14.75 10.08
CA VAL A 23 32.66 -16.21 10.20
C VAL A 23 33.87 -16.71 9.43
N GLY A 24 34.93 -17.01 10.18
CA GLY A 24 36.04 -17.86 9.75
C GLY A 24 35.67 -19.34 9.85
N ARG A 25 36.22 -20.11 8.90
CA ARG A 25 36.53 -21.55 8.86
C ARG A 25 35.71 -22.52 9.75
N ARG A 26 35.01 -23.43 9.07
CA ARG A 26 34.37 -24.63 9.61
C ARG A 26 35.40 -25.71 9.97
N THR A 27 35.30 -26.26 11.18
CA THR A 27 35.64 -27.66 11.49
C THR A 27 34.47 -28.28 12.26
N ALA A 28 34.19 -29.54 11.92
CA ALA A 28 33.03 -30.32 12.38
C ALA A 28 33.19 -30.82 13.82
N LEU A 29 32.10 -30.86 14.60
CA LEU A 29 31.86 -31.86 15.65
C LEU A 29 30.49 -31.71 16.33
N GLY A 30 29.79 -32.83 16.49
CA GLY A 30 28.95 -33.12 17.67
C GLY A 30 27.47 -32.69 17.65
N LEU A 31 26.58 -33.66 17.46
CA LEU A 31 25.16 -33.56 17.83
C LEU A 31 25.04 -33.58 19.36
N ALA A 32 24.67 -32.46 19.97
CA ALA A 32 24.20 -32.38 21.35
C ALA A 32 22.81 -31.72 21.37
N SER A 33 21.86 -32.37 22.03
CA SER A 33 20.49 -31.88 22.23
C SER A 33 20.50 -30.62 23.08
N VAL A 34 20.17 -29.48 22.47
CA VAL A 34 19.99 -28.20 23.18
C VAL A 34 18.53 -28.13 23.64
N VAL A 35 18.33 -28.22 24.96
CA VAL A 35 17.07 -27.82 25.59
C VAL A 35 17.00 -26.29 25.51
N VAL A 36 16.07 -25.78 24.69
CA VAL A 36 15.80 -24.34 24.58
C VAL A 36 14.88 -23.94 25.74
N THR A 37 15.45 -23.39 26.80
CA THR A 37 14.69 -22.63 27.81
C THR A 37 14.30 -21.28 27.21
N ALA A 38 12.99 -21.01 27.13
CA ALA A 38 12.47 -19.71 26.72
C ALA A 38 12.92 -18.61 27.71
N PRO A 39 13.47 -17.48 27.26
CA PRO A 39 13.81 -16.38 28.16
C PRO A 39 12.51 -15.73 28.67
N ALA A 40 12.48 -15.43 29.97
CA ALA A 40 11.39 -14.67 30.58
C ALA A 40 11.28 -13.28 29.93
N LEU A 41 10.06 -12.86 29.61
CA LEU A 41 9.79 -11.53 29.08
C LEU A 41 10.10 -10.46 30.15
N PRO A 42 10.81 -9.37 29.81
CA PRO A 42 11.03 -8.28 30.75
C PRO A 42 9.70 -7.59 31.09
N SER A 43 9.40 -7.44 32.39
CA SER A 43 8.27 -6.62 32.82
C SER A 43 8.62 -5.14 32.64
N PHE A 44 7.97 -4.47 31.69
CA PHE A 44 8.01 -3.01 31.58
C PHE A 44 7.01 -2.42 32.57
N ALA A 45 7.47 -2.12 33.79
CA ALA A 45 6.80 -1.16 34.65
C ALA A 45 7.15 0.24 34.13
N ALA A 46 6.27 0.85 33.34
CA ALA A 46 6.42 2.22 32.89
C ALA A 46 6.08 3.18 34.05
N SER A 47 7.01 4.05 34.45
CA SER A 47 6.70 5.17 35.33
C SER A 47 5.88 6.22 34.58
N PRO A 48 4.94 6.91 35.24
CA PRO A 48 4.07 7.88 34.59
C PRO A 48 4.80 9.21 34.45
N THR A 49 5.60 9.36 33.40
CA THR A 49 6.22 10.65 33.07
C THR A 49 6.02 10.95 31.60
N ASP A 50 5.09 11.88 31.35
CA ASP A 50 4.87 12.65 30.13
C ASP A 50 4.61 11.86 28.82
N LEU A 51 3.37 11.37 28.67
CA LEU A 51 2.86 10.87 27.39
C LEU A 51 2.64 12.05 26.43
N GLN A 52 3.70 12.55 25.80
CA GLN A 52 3.54 13.22 24.52
C GLN A 52 3.01 12.17 23.53
N VAL A 53 1.71 12.20 23.27
CA VAL A 53 1.09 11.40 22.21
C VAL A 53 1.69 11.88 20.89
N ALA A 54 2.70 11.16 20.39
CA ALA A 54 3.33 11.48 19.12
C ALA A 54 2.25 11.48 18.03
N THR A 55 2.11 12.60 17.31
CA THR A 55 1.15 12.71 16.21
C THR A 55 1.47 11.67 15.14
N PRO A 56 0.51 10.82 14.73
CA PRO A 56 0.76 9.77 13.74
C PRO A 56 1.27 10.34 12.43
N ARG A 57 2.28 9.69 11.84
CA ARG A 57 2.83 10.08 10.54
C ARG A 57 1.82 9.81 9.43
N THR A 58 1.51 10.84 8.64
CA THR A 58 0.63 10.68 7.47
C THR A 58 1.32 9.87 6.37
N VAL A 59 0.58 8.94 5.78
CA VAL A 59 1.01 8.10 4.66
C VAL A 59 -0.01 8.26 3.53
N PRO A 60 0.30 9.04 2.50
CA PRO A 60 -0.61 9.23 1.38
C PRO A 60 -0.73 7.99 0.51
N PHE A 61 -1.90 7.78 -0.07
CA PHE A 61 -2.14 6.74 -1.06
C PHE A 61 -3.13 7.17 -2.14
N VAL A 62 -3.02 6.53 -3.30
CA VAL A 62 -3.96 6.63 -4.42
C VAL A 62 -4.54 5.24 -4.66
N LEU A 63 -5.85 5.11 -4.60
CA LEU A 63 -6.54 3.85 -4.84
C LEU A 63 -7.07 3.80 -6.28
N ILE A 64 -6.63 2.82 -7.05
CA ILE A 64 -7.16 2.49 -8.38
C ILE A 64 -8.08 1.28 -8.24
N GLY A 65 -9.38 1.47 -8.46
CA GLY A 65 -10.38 0.41 -8.39
C GLY A 65 -11.21 0.41 -7.10
N ALA A 66 -12.18 1.31 -7.01
CA ALA A 66 -13.19 1.36 -5.94
C ALA A 66 -14.31 0.30 -6.09
N GLY A 67 -13.98 -0.90 -6.57
CA GLY A 67 -14.89 -2.04 -6.65
C GLY A 67 -15.10 -2.70 -5.29
N GLY A 68 -15.43 -4.00 -5.26
CA GLY A 68 -15.62 -4.76 -4.02
C GLY A 68 -14.38 -4.74 -3.11
N VAL A 69 -13.21 -5.08 -3.66
CA VAL A 69 -11.94 -5.11 -2.90
C VAL A 69 -11.54 -3.71 -2.43
N GLY A 70 -11.54 -2.72 -3.33
CA GLY A 70 -11.15 -1.35 -2.98
C GLY A 70 -12.08 -0.69 -1.97
N SER A 71 -13.40 -0.89 -2.09
CA SER A 71 -14.36 -0.35 -1.13
C SER A 71 -14.23 -1.01 0.25
N ALA A 72 -13.99 -2.32 0.30
CA ALA A 72 -13.71 -3.01 1.55
C ALA A 72 -12.42 -2.50 2.20
N LEU A 73 -11.35 -2.30 1.41
CA LEU A 73 -10.11 -1.71 1.90
C LEU A 73 -10.33 -0.32 2.50
N LEU A 74 -11.06 0.57 1.80
CA LEU A 74 -11.33 1.92 2.29
C LEU A 74 -12.08 1.88 3.63
N ARG A 75 -13.10 1.01 3.78
CA ARG A 75 -13.80 0.82 5.05
C ARG A 75 -12.85 0.37 6.15
N THR A 76 -12.03 -0.65 5.91
CA THR A 76 -11.07 -1.12 6.91
C THR A 76 -10.05 -0.03 7.28
N ILE A 77 -9.61 0.80 6.32
CA ILE A 77 -8.72 1.93 6.60
C ILE A 77 -9.39 2.96 7.51
N THR A 78 -10.65 3.33 7.23
CA THR A 78 -11.39 4.33 8.01
C THR A 78 -11.75 3.82 9.39
N ASP A 79 -12.18 2.56 9.51
CA ASP A 79 -12.64 1.96 10.76
C ASP A 79 -11.47 1.69 11.72
N SER A 80 -10.29 1.40 11.18
CA SER A 80 -9.09 1.05 11.97
C SER A 80 -8.11 2.20 12.16
N ARG A 81 -8.50 3.47 11.93
CA ARG A 81 -7.58 4.62 12.04
C ARG A 81 -6.90 4.74 13.41
N VAL A 82 -7.67 4.57 14.49
CA VAL A 82 -7.14 4.61 15.88
C VAL A 82 -6.13 3.50 16.08
N PHE A 83 -6.46 2.27 15.64
CA PHE A 83 -5.55 1.14 15.72
C PHE A 83 -4.25 1.39 14.93
N HIS A 84 -4.32 1.97 13.72
CA HIS A 84 -3.12 2.28 12.94
C HIS A 84 -2.25 3.35 13.58
N ALA A 85 -2.88 4.37 14.18
CA ALA A 85 -2.19 5.41 14.93
C ALA A 85 -1.47 4.81 16.14
N ASP A 86 -2.18 4.07 16.99
CA ASP A 86 -1.65 3.56 18.26
C ASP A 86 -0.61 2.46 18.05
N ARG A 87 -0.85 1.54 17.11
CA ARG A 87 0.01 0.36 16.91
C ARG A 87 1.21 0.64 16.02
N TYR A 88 1.04 1.47 15.00
CA TYR A 88 2.05 1.67 13.94
C TYR A 88 2.51 3.11 13.81
N GLY A 89 1.92 4.06 14.54
CA GLY A 89 2.28 5.48 14.46
C GLY A 89 1.99 6.10 13.09
N ILE A 90 1.00 5.58 12.35
CA ILE A 90 0.66 6.06 11.00
C ILE A 90 -0.81 6.41 10.82
N ARG A 91 -1.08 7.34 9.91
CA ARG A 91 -2.42 7.64 9.37
C ARG A 91 -2.40 7.49 7.86
N LEU A 92 -3.16 6.53 7.34
CA LEU A 92 -3.33 6.35 5.89
C LEU A 92 -4.27 7.42 5.33
N SER A 93 -3.81 8.13 4.31
CA SER A 93 -4.46 9.34 3.79
C SER A 93 -4.76 9.18 2.30
N ALA A 94 -6.03 9.25 1.91
CA ALA A 94 -6.42 9.05 0.51
C ALA A 94 -6.27 10.37 -0.26
N LEU A 95 -5.32 10.43 -1.20
CA LEU A 95 -5.19 11.57 -2.13
C LEU A 95 -6.21 11.48 -3.27
N ALA A 96 -6.43 10.26 -3.76
CA ALA A 96 -7.39 9.98 -4.82
C ALA A 96 -7.95 8.56 -4.74
N VAL A 97 -9.18 8.41 -5.23
CA VAL A 97 -9.87 7.12 -5.38
C VAL A 97 -10.48 7.05 -6.77
N CYS A 98 -10.15 6.00 -7.52
CA CYS A 98 -10.56 5.83 -8.91
C CYS A 98 -11.48 4.61 -9.10
N ASP A 99 -12.41 4.71 -10.03
CA ASP A 99 -13.07 3.56 -10.67
C ASP A 99 -12.94 3.67 -12.19
N SER A 100 -13.65 2.81 -12.94
CA SER A 100 -13.61 2.85 -14.40
C SER A 100 -14.22 4.11 -15.02
N SER A 101 -14.93 4.93 -14.25
CA SER A 101 -15.63 6.12 -14.73
C SER A 101 -14.89 7.42 -14.45
N ALA A 102 -14.23 7.54 -13.28
CA ALA A 102 -13.53 8.76 -12.88
C ALA A 102 -12.57 8.54 -11.70
N ALA A 103 -11.73 9.55 -11.43
CA ALA A 103 -10.99 9.72 -10.19
C ALA A 103 -11.65 10.81 -9.32
N VAL A 104 -11.92 10.47 -8.06
CA VAL A 104 -12.27 11.44 -7.02
C VAL A 104 -10.98 11.91 -6.37
N LEU A 105 -10.76 13.22 -6.35
CA LEU A 105 -9.55 13.85 -5.86
C LEU A 105 -9.82 14.64 -4.58
N ALA A 106 -8.84 14.70 -3.68
CA ALA A 106 -8.89 15.66 -2.59
C ALA A 106 -8.97 17.10 -3.12
N THR A 107 -9.90 17.88 -2.59
CA THR A 107 -10.01 19.30 -2.91
C THR A 107 -9.04 20.10 -2.04
N THR A 108 -8.31 21.04 -2.68
CA THR A 108 -7.48 22.14 -2.14
C THR A 108 -6.10 21.82 -1.55
N GLY A 109 -5.02 22.18 -2.27
CA GLY A 109 -3.64 22.30 -1.77
C GLY A 109 -2.76 21.04 -1.95
N ALA A 110 -1.45 21.24 -2.09
CA ALA A 110 -0.48 20.14 -2.13
C ALA A 110 -0.54 19.36 -0.81
N GLY A 111 -0.72 18.04 -0.88
CA GLY A 111 -0.89 17.18 0.30
C GLY A 111 -2.31 17.13 0.88
N SER A 112 -3.32 17.64 0.18
CA SER A 112 -4.72 17.52 0.62
C SER A 112 -5.24 16.09 0.56
N GLU A 113 -6.02 15.71 1.58
CA GLU A 113 -6.61 14.38 1.70
C GLU A 113 -8.13 14.40 1.53
N LEU A 114 -8.69 13.30 1.06
CA LEU A 114 -10.12 13.06 1.12
C LEU A 114 -10.53 12.91 2.58
N SER A 115 -11.43 13.80 3.03
CA SER A 115 -11.98 13.73 4.39
C SER A 115 -12.71 12.41 4.64
N ASP A 116 -12.80 12.00 5.90
CA ASP A 116 -13.54 10.79 6.28
C ASP A 116 -15.01 10.86 5.87
N LYS A 117 -15.61 12.05 5.86
CA LYS A 117 -16.96 12.29 5.31
C LYS A 117 -17.03 12.02 3.81
N ALA A 118 -16.03 12.46 3.04
CA ALA A 118 -15.97 12.20 1.60
C ALA A 118 -15.75 10.71 1.29
N LEU A 119 -14.89 10.03 2.07
CA LEU A 119 -14.67 8.59 1.96
C LEU A 119 -15.94 7.81 2.30
N ALA A 120 -16.64 8.16 3.38
CA ALA A 120 -17.92 7.54 3.75
C ALA A 120 -18.98 7.72 2.66
N ALA A 121 -19.11 8.92 2.09
CA ALA A 121 -20.03 9.20 0.99
C ALA A 121 -19.68 8.39 -0.27
N LEU A 122 -18.40 8.30 -0.62
CA LEU A 122 -17.91 7.49 -1.73
C LEU A 122 -18.26 6.01 -1.53
N ILE A 123 -17.96 5.46 -0.35
CA ILE A 123 -18.23 4.06 -0.01
C ILE A 123 -19.73 3.75 -0.10
N ALA A 124 -20.58 4.63 0.43
CA ALA A 124 -22.04 4.49 0.35
C ALA A 124 -22.53 4.55 -1.10
N HIS A 125 -22.02 5.49 -1.90
CA HIS A 125 -22.36 5.62 -3.32
C HIS A 125 -21.98 4.38 -4.13
N LYS A 126 -20.78 3.82 -3.89
CA LYS A 126 -20.35 2.57 -4.52
C LYS A 126 -21.19 1.37 -4.06
N ALA A 127 -21.60 1.31 -2.79
CA ALA A 127 -22.47 0.26 -2.29
C ALA A 127 -23.87 0.29 -2.93
N ALA A 128 -24.36 1.48 -3.30
CA ALA A 128 -25.60 1.66 -4.07
C ALA A 128 -25.46 1.36 -5.58
N GLY A 129 -24.29 0.87 -6.03
CA GLY A 129 -24.02 0.60 -7.45
C GLY A 129 -23.64 1.85 -8.27
N GLY A 130 -23.45 2.99 -7.61
CA GLY A 130 -23.07 4.25 -8.25
C GLY A 130 -21.67 4.22 -8.88
N LYS A 131 -21.48 5.04 -9.92
CA LYS A 131 -20.18 5.31 -10.55
C LYS A 131 -19.57 6.57 -9.95
N LEU A 132 -18.24 6.62 -9.78
CA LEU A 132 -17.60 7.81 -9.20
C LEU A 132 -17.82 9.09 -10.04
N ALA A 133 -18.00 8.95 -11.36
CA ALA A 133 -18.33 10.07 -12.25
C ALA A 133 -19.64 10.80 -11.88
N THR A 134 -20.57 10.13 -11.18
CA THR A 134 -21.87 10.72 -10.79
C THR A 134 -21.89 11.20 -9.34
N LEU A 135 -20.83 10.97 -8.57
CA LEU A 135 -20.74 11.40 -7.17
C LEU A 135 -20.70 12.93 -7.11
N ARG A 136 -21.49 13.50 -6.19
CA ARG A 136 -21.60 14.97 -5.99
C ARG A 136 -20.89 15.38 -4.70
N GLY A 137 -20.52 16.66 -4.60
CA GLY A 137 -19.90 17.23 -3.40
C GLY A 137 -18.42 16.87 -3.21
N VAL A 138 -17.77 16.34 -4.23
CA VAL A 138 -16.32 16.05 -4.27
C VAL A 138 -15.74 16.49 -5.61
N SER A 139 -14.43 16.69 -5.69
CA SER A 139 -13.76 16.96 -6.97
C SER A 139 -13.64 15.66 -7.76
N VAL A 140 -14.20 15.65 -8.96
CA VAL A 140 -14.20 14.48 -9.85
C VAL A 140 -13.47 14.84 -11.14
N GLN A 141 -12.45 14.06 -11.49
CA GLN A 141 -11.76 14.13 -12.76
C GLN A 141 -12.10 12.89 -13.58
N SER A 142 -12.77 13.07 -14.72
CA SER A 142 -13.05 11.99 -15.67
C SER A 142 -11.96 11.92 -16.76
N PRO A 143 -11.80 10.79 -17.47
CA PRO A 143 -10.78 10.62 -18.51
C PRO A 143 -10.89 11.54 -19.75
N ARG A 144 -11.89 12.42 -19.87
CA ARG A 144 -12.04 13.39 -21.00
C ARG A 144 -11.73 12.78 -22.39
N GLU A 145 -12.38 11.66 -22.71
CA GLU A 145 -12.23 10.92 -23.98
C GLU A 145 -10.87 10.23 -24.20
N GLN A 146 -9.90 10.39 -23.29
CA GLN A 146 -8.62 9.71 -23.38
C GLN A 146 -8.73 8.23 -22.94
N PRO A 147 -7.86 7.34 -23.45
CA PRO A 147 -7.79 5.96 -22.99
C PRO A 147 -7.51 5.87 -21.48
N ALA A 148 -8.06 4.84 -20.82
CA ALA A 148 -7.88 4.64 -19.39
C ALA A 148 -6.40 4.54 -18.99
N GLU A 149 -5.57 3.92 -19.82
CA GLU A 149 -4.11 3.82 -19.64
C GLU A 149 -3.45 5.19 -19.54
N ALA A 150 -3.73 6.08 -20.51
CA ALA A 150 -3.18 7.43 -20.53
C ALA A 150 -3.66 8.26 -19.35
N PHE A 151 -4.92 8.10 -18.94
CA PHE A 151 -5.47 8.73 -17.74
C PHE A 151 -4.74 8.30 -16.47
N LEU A 152 -4.63 7.00 -16.22
CA LEU A 152 -3.96 6.48 -15.04
C LEU A 152 -2.47 6.83 -15.02
N LEU A 153 -1.80 6.80 -16.17
CA LEU A 153 -0.41 7.21 -16.29
C LEU A 153 -0.23 8.67 -15.88
N SER A 154 -1.03 9.58 -16.45
CA SER A 154 -0.96 11.01 -16.11
C SER A 154 -1.27 11.30 -14.63
N LEU A 155 -2.17 10.52 -14.03
CA LEU A 155 -2.51 10.63 -12.61
C LEU A 155 -1.34 10.19 -11.73
N VAL A 156 -0.69 9.07 -12.05
CA VAL A 156 0.48 8.58 -11.30
C VAL A 156 1.68 9.51 -11.48
N GLU A 157 1.91 10.05 -12.69
CA GLU A 157 2.96 11.04 -12.94
C GLU A 157 2.80 12.28 -12.07
N ARG A 158 1.56 12.80 -11.96
CA ARG A 158 1.23 13.91 -11.06
C ARG A 158 1.62 13.59 -9.62
N TYR A 159 1.15 12.47 -9.07
CA TYR A 159 1.45 12.12 -7.68
C TYR A 159 2.90 11.73 -7.44
N ALA A 160 3.62 11.22 -8.45
CA ALA A 160 5.06 11.01 -8.36
C ALA A 160 5.85 12.32 -8.25
N ALA A 161 5.29 13.45 -8.68
CA ALA A 161 5.87 14.78 -8.50
C ALA A 161 5.38 15.48 -7.22
N GLU A 162 4.09 15.39 -6.93
CA GLU A 162 3.45 16.13 -5.82
C GLU A 162 3.52 15.41 -4.47
N ALA A 163 3.61 14.07 -4.45
CA ALA A 163 3.59 13.24 -3.24
C ALA A 163 4.48 11.99 -3.41
N PRO A 164 5.82 12.15 -3.42
CA PRO A 164 6.77 11.06 -3.70
C PRO A 164 6.75 9.91 -2.69
N GLU A 165 6.21 10.12 -1.50
CA GLU A 165 6.00 9.11 -0.47
C GLU A 165 4.71 8.30 -0.64
N ALA A 166 3.86 8.67 -1.62
CA ALA A 166 2.56 8.04 -1.83
C ALA A 166 2.66 6.58 -2.26
N ILE A 167 1.62 5.83 -1.89
CA ILE A 167 1.44 4.43 -2.25
C ILE A 167 0.34 4.33 -3.31
N ILE A 168 0.68 3.78 -4.48
CA ILE A 168 -0.31 3.43 -5.49
C ILE A 168 -0.89 2.05 -5.13
N ILE A 169 -2.20 2.00 -4.92
CA ILE A 169 -2.91 0.76 -4.59
C ILE A 169 -3.76 0.35 -5.78
N ASP A 170 -3.46 -0.79 -6.42
CA ASP A 170 -4.28 -1.34 -7.51
C ASP A 170 -5.19 -2.47 -7.02
N CYS A 171 -6.48 -2.15 -6.90
CA CYS A 171 -7.57 -3.07 -6.64
C CYS A 171 -8.49 -3.24 -7.86
N SER A 172 -8.03 -2.83 -9.04
CA SER A 172 -8.78 -2.99 -10.28
C SER A 172 -8.69 -4.42 -10.81
N ALA A 173 -9.44 -4.67 -11.88
CA ALA A 173 -9.36 -5.91 -12.67
C ALA A 173 -8.97 -5.60 -14.12
N SER A 174 -8.16 -4.56 -14.35
CA SER A 174 -7.82 -4.05 -15.69
C SER A 174 -6.32 -4.16 -15.97
N SER A 175 -5.95 -4.50 -17.21
CA SER A 175 -4.56 -4.38 -17.69
C SER A 175 -4.17 -2.92 -17.96
N ALA A 176 -5.15 -2.01 -18.04
CA ALA A 176 -4.90 -0.59 -18.28
C ALA A 176 -4.03 0.08 -17.18
N THR A 177 -3.85 -0.58 -16.03
CA THR A 177 -3.00 -0.07 -14.94
C THR A 177 -1.51 -0.31 -15.20
N VAL A 178 -1.13 -1.24 -16.10
CA VAL A 178 0.26 -1.70 -16.27
C VAL A 178 1.25 -0.55 -16.51
N PRO A 179 1.04 0.37 -17.47
CA PRO A 179 2.00 1.46 -17.70
C PRO A 179 2.18 2.36 -16.47
N ALA A 180 1.07 2.67 -15.78
CA ALA A 180 1.08 3.50 -14.58
C ALA A 180 1.80 2.79 -13.41
N LEU A 181 1.60 1.48 -13.25
CA LEU A 181 2.27 0.70 -12.21
C LEU A 181 3.77 0.54 -12.47
N VAL A 182 4.19 0.36 -13.73
CA VAL A 182 5.62 0.29 -14.09
C VAL A 182 6.32 1.62 -13.76
N LEU A 183 5.68 2.75 -14.03
CA LEU A 183 6.20 4.06 -13.62
C LEU A 183 6.25 4.19 -12.09
N ALA A 184 5.17 3.81 -11.40
CA ALA A 184 5.08 3.86 -9.95
C ALA A 184 6.15 2.98 -9.27
N ALA A 185 6.45 1.80 -9.80
CA ALA A 185 7.47 0.90 -9.26
C ALA A 185 8.87 1.54 -9.20
N ARG A 186 9.16 2.50 -10.09
CA ARG A 186 10.44 3.20 -10.18
C ARG A 186 10.50 4.46 -9.30
N ARG A 187 9.36 5.07 -8.97
CA ARG A 187 9.31 6.41 -8.34
C ARG A 187 8.55 6.45 -7.01
N LEU A 188 7.62 5.53 -6.79
CA LEU A 188 6.69 5.46 -5.68
C LEU A 188 6.74 4.07 -5.03
N ARG A 189 5.73 3.76 -4.21
CA ARG A 189 5.44 2.40 -3.74
C ARG A 189 4.16 1.91 -4.40
N VAL A 190 4.06 0.61 -4.62
CA VAL A 190 2.91 -0.06 -5.22
C VAL A 190 2.45 -1.19 -4.31
N VAL A 191 1.14 -1.28 -4.10
CA VAL A 191 0.48 -2.45 -3.54
C VAL A 191 -0.60 -2.89 -4.52
N SER A 192 -0.63 -4.15 -4.92
CA SER A 192 -1.62 -4.62 -5.90
C SER A 192 -2.32 -5.89 -5.44
N ALA A 193 -3.64 -5.93 -5.67
CA ALA A 193 -4.48 -7.12 -5.67
C ALA A 193 -4.91 -7.51 -7.10
N ASN A 194 -4.57 -6.71 -8.10
CA ASN A 194 -4.83 -6.99 -9.51
C ASN A 194 -3.80 -7.99 -10.05
N LYS A 195 -4.27 -9.13 -10.57
CA LYS A 195 -3.39 -10.18 -11.08
C LYS A 195 -2.85 -9.88 -12.47
N LYS A 196 -3.57 -9.10 -13.28
CA LYS A 196 -3.25 -8.87 -14.70
C LYS A 196 -1.83 -8.30 -14.91
N PRO A 197 -1.35 -7.32 -14.12
CA PRO A 197 0.02 -6.82 -14.25
C PRO A 197 1.12 -7.83 -13.93
N PHE A 198 0.81 -8.95 -13.28
CA PHE A 198 1.81 -9.94 -12.84
C PHE A 198 1.69 -11.27 -13.59
N ALA A 199 0.52 -11.56 -14.16
CA ALA A 199 0.24 -12.83 -14.83
C ALA A 199 -0.08 -12.69 -16.33
N ASP A 200 -0.67 -11.57 -16.76
CA ASP A 200 -1.21 -11.40 -18.12
C ASP A 200 -0.47 -10.32 -18.94
N SER A 201 0.60 -9.72 -18.37
CA SER A 201 1.42 -8.71 -19.05
C SER A 201 2.64 -9.30 -19.73
N SER A 202 3.38 -8.49 -20.49
CA SER A 202 4.68 -8.90 -21.02
C SER A 202 5.65 -9.26 -19.90
N MET A 203 6.58 -10.17 -20.19
CA MET A 203 7.66 -10.53 -19.26
C MET A 203 8.46 -9.30 -18.81
N ASP A 204 8.68 -8.34 -19.72
CA ASP A 204 9.36 -7.08 -19.40
C ASP A 204 8.60 -6.23 -18.38
N SER A 205 7.27 -6.14 -18.51
CA SER A 205 6.42 -5.46 -17.52
C SER A 205 6.45 -6.17 -16.17
N PHE A 206 6.36 -7.51 -16.17
CA PHE A 206 6.48 -8.30 -14.96
C PHE A 206 7.83 -8.08 -14.28
N LEU A 207 8.94 -8.15 -15.01
CA LEU A 207 10.28 -7.89 -14.48
C LEU A 207 10.41 -6.46 -13.96
N SER A 208 9.83 -5.48 -14.64
CA SER A 208 9.79 -4.09 -14.19
C SER A 208 9.04 -3.89 -12.87
N LEU A 209 7.99 -4.67 -12.64
CA LEU A 209 7.19 -4.60 -11.42
C LEU A 209 7.80 -5.43 -10.28
N ALA A 210 8.22 -6.66 -10.57
CA ALA A 210 8.61 -7.65 -9.57
C ALA A 210 10.12 -7.68 -9.28
N ARG A 211 10.98 -7.24 -10.21
CA ARG A 211 12.45 -7.40 -10.10
C ARG A 211 13.26 -6.12 -10.31
N SER A 212 12.74 -5.15 -11.06
CA SER A 212 13.40 -3.87 -11.30
C SER A 212 13.43 -2.90 -10.11
N PRO A 213 12.50 -2.94 -9.13
CA PRO A 213 12.60 -2.00 -8.01
C PRO A 213 13.89 -2.26 -7.22
N SER A 214 14.74 -1.23 -7.09
CA SER A 214 16.02 -1.29 -6.35
C SER A 214 15.88 -1.57 -4.85
N SER A 215 14.64 -1.70 -4.36
CA SER A 215 14.31 -2.18 -3.03
C SER A 215 13.09 -3.12 -3.12
N PRO A 216 13.19 -4.34 -2.56
CA PRO A 216 12.09 -5.32 -2.53
C PRO A 216 10.82 -4.80 -1.83
N ALA A 217 10.93 -3.71 -1.06
CA ALA A 217 9.80 -3.10 -0.38
C ALA A 217 8.95 -2.15 -1.26
N ARG A 218 9.33 -1.91 -2.53
CA ARG A 218 8.62 -0.94 -3.37
C ARG A 218 7.34 -1.49 -3.99
N VAL A 219 7.29 -2.76 -4.38
CA VAL A 219 6.12 -3.36 -5.02
C VAL A 219 5.70 -4.60 -4.24
N ARG A 220 4.48 -4.60 -3.70
CA ARG A 220 3.88 -5.75 -3.01
C ARG A 220 2.63 -6.21 -3.76
N TYR A 221 2.58 -7.49 -4.10
CA TYR A 221 1.47 -8.06 -4.88
C TYR A 221 0.96 -9.37 -4.28
N GLU A 222 1.16 -9.57 -2.98
CA GLU A 222 0.70 -10.75 -2.23
C GLU A 222 -0.78 -11.04 -2.47
N ALA A 223 -1.64 -10.02 -2.48
CA ALA A 223 -3.09 -10.18 -2.66
C ALA A 223 -3.51 -10.72 -4.04
N THR A 224 -2.57 -10.87 -4.97
CA THR A 224 -2.82 -11.48 -6.28
C THR A 224 -2.87 -13.02 -6.23
N VAL A 225 -2.27 -13.66 -5.21
CA VAL A 225 -2.21 -15.12 -5.05
C VAL A 225 -2.69 -15.51 -3.66
N GLY A 226 -3.55 -16.53 -3.53
CA GLY A 226 -4.03 -16.99 -2.21
C GLY A 226 -4.87 -15.97 -1.42
N ALA A 227 -5.24 -14.84 -2.03
CA ALA A 227 -6.10 -13.76 -1.51
C ALA A 227 -5.66 -13.14 -0.19
N GLY A 228 -5.80 -13.84 0.93
CA GLY A 228 -5.43 -13.38 2.28
C GLY A 228 -4.26 -14.15 2.90
N LEU A 229 -3.76 -15.16 2.19
CA LEU A 229 -2.64 -16.00 2.61
C LEU A 229 -1.30 -15.41 2.14
N PRO A 230 -0.23 -15.50 2.94
CA PRO A 230 1.09 -14.94 2.62
C PRO A 230 1.88 -15.86 1.67
N VAL A 231 1.30 -16.26 0.55
CA VAL A 231 1.89 -17.20 -0.42
C VAL A 231 3.14 -16.61 -1.10
N VAL A 232 3.08 -15.37 -1.60
CA VAL A 232 4.19 -14.73 -2.31
C VAL A 232 5.35 -14.47 -1.35
N ASP A 233 5.09 -13.94 -0.17
CA ASP A 233 6.08 -13.69 0.89
C ASP A 233 6.73 -15.00 1.37
N THR A 234 5.97 -16.09 1.45
CA THR A 234 6.53 -17.41 1.81
C THR A 234 7.43 -17.98 0.71
N LEU A 235 7.14 -17.73 -0.56
CA LEU A 235 7.85 -18.32 -1.70
C LEU A 235 8.94 -17.41 -2.29
N SER A 236 8.97 -16.14 -1.91
CA SER A 236 9.96 -15.18 -2.39
C SER A 236 11.18 -15.21 -1.47
N PRO A 237 12.37 -15.59 -1.98
CA PRO A 237 13.60 -15.69 -1.19
C PRO A 237 14.17 -14.33 -0.76
#